data_AF-A0A5J4V3Z8-F1
#
_entry.id   AF-A0A5J4V3Z8-F1
#
_cell.length_a   1.000
_cell.length_b   1.000
_cell.length_c   1.000
_cell.angle_alpha   90.00
_cell.angle_beta   90.00
_cell.angle_gamma   90.00
#
_symmetry.space_group_name_H-M   'P 1'
#
loop_
_entity.id
_entity.type
_entity.pdbx_description
1 polymer ?
#
loop_
_entity_poly.entity_id
_entity_poly.type
_entity_poly.pdbx_seq_one_letter_code
_entity_poly.pdbx_strand_id
1 'polypeptide(L)'
;MISADGNTLNFYGKVNSGNMQINPTVTEYDDGLRISRTVENTGGSSIFLGCRRKSNVGTIDNQWQIFTPPSSYTNNPLGLNISLSADSGDNPRGLQISADGNTLTFNGQVL
;
A
#
# COMPACT_ATOMS: atom_id res chain seq x y z
N MET A 1 19.78 -13.58 6.91
CA MET A 1 20.30 -14.94 6.63
C MET A 1 19.69 -15.40 5.33
N ILE A 2 20.47 -15.98 4.43
CA ILE A 2 19.95 -16.61 3.20
C ILE A 2 19.39 -17.98 3.63
N SER A 3 18.22 -18.35 3.11
CA SER A 3 17.63 -19.67 3.34
C SER A 3 18.50 -20.78 2.73
N ALA A 4 18.32 -22.02 3.21
CA ALA A 4 19.12 -23.16 2.75
C ALA A 4 18.96 -23.46 1.25
N ASP A 5 17.84 -23.08 0.64
CA ASP A 5 17.58 -23.21 -0.80
C ASP A 5 18.14 -22.05 -1.63
N GLY A 6 18.74 -21.03 -0.99
CA GLY A 6 19.32 -19.87 -1.66
C GLY A 6 18.31 -18.84 -2.16
N ASN A 7 17.00 -19.09 -2.04
CA ASN A 7 15.97 -18.28 -2.70
C ASN A 7 15.40 -17.16 -1.83
N THR A 8 15.56 -17.24 -0.50
CA THR A 8 15.01 -16.27 0.44
C THR A 8 16.12 -15.55 1.19
N LEU A 9 16.13 -14.22 1.13
CA LEU A 9 16.98 -13.38 1.97
C LEU A 9 16.13 -12.54 2.92
N ASN A 10 16.18 -12.85 4.21
CA ASN A 10 15.45 -12.12 5.24
C ASN A 10 16.27 -10.92 5.76
N PHE A 11 15.65 -9.73 5.75
CA PHE A 11 16.15 -8.52 6.39
C PHE A 11 15.24 -8.14 7.57
N TYR A 12 15.77 -8.20 8.79
CA TYR A 12 15.03 -7.89 10.02
C TYR A 12 15.19 -6.42 10.46
N GLY A 13 15.67 -5.55 9.58
CA GLY A 13 15.97 -4.15 9.87
C GLY A 13 15.73 -3.24 8.68
N LYS A 14 16.14 -1.99 8.78
CA LYS A 14 16.00 -1.01 7.69
C LYS A 14 16.98 -1.34 6.55
N VAL A 15 16.44 -1.51 5.35
CA VAL A 15 17.25 -1.56 4.12
C VAL A 15 17.27 -0.15 3.50
N ASN A 16 18.46 0.42 3.31
CA ASN A 16 18.63 1.60 2.46
C ASN A 16 19.28 1.13 1.16
N SER A 17 18.60 1.32 0.04
CA SER A 17 19.11 1.02 -1.30
C SER A 17 19.06 2.29 -2.15
N GLY A 18 19.85 2.32 -3.23
CA GLY A 18 19.68 3.29 -4.31
C GLY A 18 18.49 2.92 -5.18
N ASN A 19 18.66 2.98 -6.50
CA ASN A 19 17.64 2.52 -7.42
C ASN A 19 17.46 1.00 -7.27
N MET A 20 16.21 0.57 -7.13
CA MET A 20 15.83 -0.83 -7.08
C MET A 20 14.97 -1.13 -8.30
N GLN A 21 15.37 -2.16 -9.05
CA GLN A 21 14.59 -2.71 -10.15
C GLN A 21 14.15 -4.12 -9.77
N ILE A 22 12.86 -4.41 -9.94
CA ILE A 22 12.32 -5.75 -9.76
C ILE A 22 12.09 -6.33 -11.16
N ASN A 23 12.70 -7.49 -11.43
CA ASN A 23 12.58 -8.20 -12.71
C ASN A 23 11.81 -9.49 -12.47
N PRO A 24 10.47 -9.46 -12.55
CA PRO A 24 9.67 -10.68 -12.40
C PRO A 24 9.92 -11.67 -13.55
N THR A 25 9.57 -12.93 -13.32
CA THR A 25 9.73 -14.03 -14.29
C THR A 25 8.39 -14.38 -14.97
N VAL A 26 8.23 -15.58 -15.54
CA VAL A 26 7.02 -16.00 -16.28
C VAL A 26 6.21 -17.14 -15.62
N THR A 27 6.43 -17.41 -14.33
CA THR A 27 5.65 -18.38 -13.53
C THR A 27 4.39 -17.74 -12.92
N GLU A 28 3.60 -18.53 -12.20
CA GLU A 28 2.45 -18.02 -11.46
C GLU A 28 2.91 -17.22 -10.22
N TYR A 29 2.21 -16.13 -9.90
CA TYR A 29 2.52 -15.20 -8.80
C TYR A 29 3.78 -14.34 -8.99
N ASP A 30 4.11 -14.06 -10.26
CA ASP A 30 5.28 -13.29 -10.66
C ASP A 30 5.05 -11.77 -10.56
N ASP A 31 4.12 -11.33 -9.72
CA ASP A 31 3.97 -9.92 -9.42
C ASP A 31 5.24 -9.42 -8.73
N GLY A 32 5.98 -8.54 -9.41
CA GLY A 32 7.28 -8.05 -8.92
C GLY A 32 7.19 -7.47 -7.51
N LEU A 33 6.17 -6.66 -7.23
CA LEU A 33 5.91 -6.13 -5.89
C LEU A 33 4.54 -6.61 -5.39
N ARG A 34 4.55 -7.45 -4.35
CA ARG A 34 3.35 -7.86 -3.62
C ARG A 34 3.43 -7.36 -2.19
N ILE A 35 2.36 -6.71 -1.73
CA ILE A 35 2.24 -6.20 -0.36
C ILE A 35 1.03 -6.88 0.27
N SER A 36 1.27 -7.76 1.23
CA SER A 36 0.19 -8.40 1.98
C SER A 36 -0.57 -7.38 2.81
N ARG A 37 -1.84 -7.68 3.09
CA ARG A 37 -2.57 -6.98 4.15
C ARG A 37 -1.88 -7.23 5.49
N THR A 38 -2.00 -6.28 6.41
CA THR A 38 -1.45 -6.40 7.78
C THR A 38 -2.10 -7.53 8.59
N VAL A 39 -3.34 -7.87 8.24
CA VAL A 39 -4.10 -9.01 8.76
C VAL A 39 -4.77 -9.67 7.57
N GLU A 40 -4.74 -11.00 7.51
CA GLU A 40 -5.37 -11.76 6.43
C GLU A 40 -6.86 -11.34 6.28
N ASN A 41 -7.28 -11.08 5.04
CA ASN A 41 -8.63 -10.67 4.62
C ASN A 41 -9.17 -9.33 5.17
N THR A 42 -8.64 -8.82 6.29
CA THR A 42 -9.25 -7.70 7.03
C THR A 42 -8.33 -6.50 7.23
N GLY A 43 -7.01 -6.69 7.14
CA GLY A 43 -6.03 -5.62 7.30
C GLY A 43 -5.93 -4.73 6.07
N GLY A 44 -5.26 -3.58 6.22
CA GLY A 44 -4.91 -2.71 5.10
C GLY A 44 -3.53 -3.02 4.54
N SER A 45 -3.21 -2.42 3.40
CA SER A 45 -1.87 -2.43 2.78
C SER A 45 -1.64 -1.11 2.05
N SER A 46 -0.40 -0.63 1.96
CA SER A 46 -0.12 0.71 1.42
C SER A 46 1.25 0.84 0.75
N ILE A 47 1.32 1.76 -0.21
CA ILE A 47 2.52 2.35 -0.76
C ILE A 47 2.47 3.85 -0.43
N PHE A 48 3.49 4.36 0.25
CA PHE A 48 3.62 5.79 0.54
C PHE A 48 4.64 6.45 -0.39
N LEU A 49 4.30 7.61 -0.94
CA LEU A 49 5.11 8.39 -1.87
C LEU A 49 5.41 9.76 -1.25
N GLY A 50 6.66 10.22 -1.32
CA GLY A 50 7.08 11.47 -0.68
C GLY A 50 7.48 11.32 0.80
N CYS A 51 7.90 10.13 1.23
CA CYS A 51 8.36 9.85 2.59
C CYS A 51 9.64 10.61 3.00
N ARG A 52 9.87 10.73 4.31
CA ARG A 52 11.07 11.37 4.89
C ARG A 52 12.26 10.43 4.75
N ARG A 53 13.38 10.93 4.21
CA ARG A 53 14.61 10.13 4.03
C ARG A 53 15.17 9.55 5.34
N LYS A 54 14.92 10.22 6.46
CA LYS A 54 15.51 9.91 7.78
C LYS A 54 14.55 9.26 8.78
N SER A 55 13.25 9.19 8.51
CA SER A 55 12.24 8.65 9.43
C SER A 55 11.21 7.84 8.65
N ASN A 56 10.79 6.72 9.21
CA ASN A 56 9.65 5.92 8.74
C ASN A 56 8.37 6.21 9.54
N VAL A 57 8.41 7.17 10.47
CA VAL A 57 7.28 7.61 11.29
C VAL A 57 7.08 9.12 11.19
N GLY A 58 5.87 9.55 11.52
CA GLY A 58 5.44 10.96 11.54
C GLY A 58 4.75 11.41 10.25
N THR A 59 3.95 12.46 10.37
CA THR A 59 3.23 13.09 9.25
C THR A 59 4.19 13.91 8.40
N ILE A 60 3.99 13.87 7.09
CA ILE A 60 4.77 14.64 6.12
C ILE A 60 3.80 15.34 5.18
N ASP A 61 3.95 16.66 5.07
CA ASP A 61 3.16 17.45 4.13
C ASP A 61 3.38 16.97 2.70
N ASN A 62 2.28 16.89 1.94
CA ASN A 62 2.27 16.45 0.54
C ASN A 62 2.76 15.01 0.31
N GLN A 63 2.77 14.16 1.34
CA GLN A 63 2.95 12.72 1.17
C GLN A 63 1.64 12.11 0.65
N TRP A 64 1.77 11.27 -0.36
CA TRP A 64 0.65 10.53 -0.96
C TRP A 64 0.69 9.08 -0.50
N GLN A 65 -0.48 8.44 -0.53
CA GLN A 65 -0.62 7.01 -0.31
C GLN A 65 -1.50 6.39 -1.40
N ILE A 66 -1.12 5.19 -1.81
CA ILE A 66 -1.92 4.27 -2.62
C ILE A 66 -2.16 3.06 -1.73
N PHE A 67 -3.41 2.79 -1.35
CA PHE A 67 -3.67 1.84 -0.27
C PHE A 67 -5.02 1.13 -0.39
N THR A 68 -5.08 -0.02 0.27
CA THR A 68 -6.35 -0.68 0.61
C THR A 68 -6.60 -0.47 2.10
N PRO A 69 -7.75 0.11 2.51
CA PRO A 69 -8.08 0.27 3.91
C PRO A 69 -8.45 -1.09 4.51
N PRO A 70 -8.35 -1.22 5.84
CA PRO A 70 -8.86 -2.40 6.53
C PRO A 70 -10.40 -2.48 6.41
N SER A 71 -10.95 -3.66 6.65
CA SER A 71 -12.41 -3.89 6.64
C SER A 71 -13.16 -3.11 7.72
N SER A 72 -12.44 -2.59 8.72
CA SER A 72 -13.03 -1.81 9.81
C SER A 72 -13.35 -0.36 9.44
N TYR A 73 -12.94 0.12 8.27
CA TYR A 73 -13.32 1.45 7.80
C TYR A 73 -14.77 1.46 7.31
N THR A 74 -15.46 2.57 7.55
CA THR A 74 -16.82 2.80 7.04
C THR A 74 -16.78 3.22 5.58
N ASN A 75 -15.85 4.12 5.23
CA ASN A 75 -15.64 4.62 3.89
C ASN A 75 -14.73 3.68 3.11
N ASN A 76 -15.27 3.16 2.00
CA ASN A 76 -14.58 2.30 1.06
C ASN A 76 -13.78 1.12 1.67
N PRO A 77 -14.35 0.31 2.60
CA PRO A 77 -13.64 -0.82 3.20
C PRO A 77 -13.13 -1.78 2.14
N LEU A 78 -11.89 -2.25 2.31
CA LEU A 78 -11.22 -3.21 1.42
C LEU A 78 -11.05 -2.77 -0.06
N GLY A 79 -11.51 -1.58 -0.45
CA GLY A 79 -11.36 -1.04 -1.81
C GLY A 79 -9.96 -0.47 -2.09
N LEU A 80 -9.79 0.22 -3.22
CA LEU A 80 -8.56 0.92 -3.58
C LEU A 80 -8.73 2.42 -3.36
N ASN A 81 -7.75 3.04 -2.70
CA ASN A 81 -7.76 4.48 -2.42
C ASN A 81 -6.42 5.12 -2.83
N ILE A 82 -6.50 6.34 -3.38
CA ILE A 82 -5.36 7.22 -3.64
C ILE A 82 -5.67 8.58 -3.02
N SER A 83 -4.93 8.97 -1.99
CA SER A 83 -5.14 10.21 -1.25
C SER A 83 -3.86 10.76 -0.64
N LEU A 84 -3.94 11.95 -0.06
CA LEU A 84 -2.90 12.45 0.84
C LEU A 84 -2.86 11.58 2.09
N SER A 85 -1.66 11.31 2.62
CA SER A 85 -1.52 10.54 3.87
C SER A 85 -2.04 11.31 5.08
N ALA A 86 -2.10 12.64 5.01
CA ALA A 86 -2.76 13.49 6.01
C ALA A 86 -4.28 13.23 6.07
N ASP A 87 -4.87 12.81 4.96
CA ASP A 87 -6.25 12.33 4.87
C ASP A 87 -6.31 10.80 5.04
N SER A 88 -5.35 10.19 5.75
CA SER A 88 -5.48 8.78 6.13
C SER A 88 -6.56 8.62 7.20
N GLY A 89 -7.21 7.46 7.19
CA GLY A 89 -8.34 7.18 8.09
C GLY A 89 -9.65 7.00 7.33
N ASP A 90 -10.72 6.96 8.11
CA ASP A 90 -12.07 6.72 7.62
C ASP A 90 -12.70 8.02 7.10
N ASN A 91 -12.25 8.48 5.94
CA ASN A 91 -12.78 9.69 5.30
C ASN A 91 -12.95 9.50 3.77
N PRO A 92 -13.81 10.32 3.12
CA PRO A 92 -14.13 10.16 1.70
C PRO A 92 -13.18 10.95 0.76
N ARG A 93 -11.99 11.36 1.21
CA ARG A 93 -11.06 12.17 0.39
C ARG A 93 -10.28 11.33 -0.62
N GLY A 94 -9.90 11.98 -1.72
CA GLY A 94 -9.09 11.37 -2.78
C GLY A 94 -9.92 10.56 -3.77
N LEU A 95 -9.22 9.75 -4.57
CA LEU A 95 -9.80 8.83 -5.54
C LEU A 95 -10.06 7.49 -4.87
N GLN A 96 -11.26 6.94 -5.00
CA GLN A 96 -11.64 5.68 -4.38
C GLN A 96 -12.34 4.78 -5.40
N ILE A 97 -11.94 3.50 -5.46
CA ILE A 97 -12.65 2.44 -6.18
C ILE A 97 -13.15 1.44 -5.15
N SER A 98 -14.43 1.10 -5.22
CA SER A 98 -15.07 0.14 -4.30
C SER A 98 -14.44 -1.25 -4.38
N ALA A 99 -14.56 -2.02 -3.30
CA ALA A 99 -14.01 -3.38 -3.23
C ALA A 99 -14.57 -4.33 -4.30
N ASP A 100 -15.81 -4.11 -4.73
CA ASP A 100 -16.45 -4.84 -5.83
C ASP A 100 -16.11 -4.28 -7.23
N GLY A 101 -15.36 -3.18 -7.30
CA GLY A 101 -14.95 -2.53 -8.54
C GLY A 101 -16.03 -1.73 -9.26
N ASN A 102 -17.24 -1.62 -8.70
CA ASN A 102 -18.40 -1.03 -9.40
C ASN A 102 -18.56 0.48 -9.22
N THR A 103 -17.97 1.07 -8.17
CA THR A 103 -18.14 2.48 -7.82
C THR A 103 -16.80 3.20 -7.83
N LEU A 104 -16.70 4.25 -8.63
CA LEU A 104 -15.61 5.21 -8.60
C LEU A 104 -16.08 6.47 -7.87
N THR A 105 -15.32 6.95 -6.88
CA THR A 105 -15.61 8.23 -6.21
C THR A 105 -14.39 9.15 -6.19
N PHE A 106 -14.64 10.46 -6.20
CA PHE A 106 -13.64 11.47 -5.94
C PHE A 106 -14.15 12.47 -4.91
N ASN A 107 -13.45 12.58 -3.78
CA ASN A 107 -13.84 13.45 -2.66
C ASN A 107 -15.30 13.26 -2.21
N GLY A 108 -15.76 12.01 -2.16
CA GLY A 108 -17.11 11.62 -1.73
C GLY A 108 -18.18 11.75 -2.81
N GLN A 109 -17.84 12.17 -4.03
CA GLN A 109 -18.77 12.23 -5.15
C GLN A 109 -18.60 11.00 -6.04
N VAL A 110 -19.69 10.30 -6.33
CA VAL A 110 -19.72 9.19 -7.31
C VAL A 110 -19.58 9.76 -8.73
N LEU A 111 -18.75 9.13 -9.56
CA LEU A 111 -18.47 9.52 -10.95
C LEU A 111 -19.14 8.57 -11.95
#